data_AF-A0A7Z0TM10-F1
#
_entry.id   AF-A0A7Z0TM10-F1
#
_cell.length_a   1.000
_cell.length_b   1.000
_cell.length_c   1.000
_cell.angle_alpha   90.00
_cell.angle_beta   90.00
_cell.angle_gamma   90.00
#
_symmetry.space_group_name_H-M   'P 1'
#
loop_
_entity.id
_entity.type
_entity.pdbx_description
1 polymer ?
#
loop_
_entity_poly.entity_id
_entity_poly.type
_entity_poly.pdbx_seq_one_letter_code
_entity_poly.pdbx_strand_id
1 'polypeptide(L)'
;GPADDPARQVLADPFAGGRLLTGADAELLVLETTGTAPDPADPSVYTPARPLEVVVRILNNVRAWAAARPEQSATALWALELSLLLPARPANLRYEYAQLLVGRGEFMAGAEELEVYADVVEAVDEELAERVRGQARSARARLN
;
A
#
# COMPACT_ATOMS: atom_id res chain seq x y z
N GLY A 1 4.59 -23.78 15.07
CA GLY A 1 5.97 -24.17 15.54
C GLY A 1 6.16 -23.66 16.96
N PRO A 2 7.35 -23.76 17.59
CA PRO A 2 7.58 -23.22 18.93
C PRO A 2 7.40 -21.69 19.07
N ALA A 3 7.09 -20.97 17.98
CA ALA A 3 6.77 -19.55 17.95
C ALA A 3 5.29 -19.21 18.25
N ASP A 4 4.42 -20.21 18.37
CA ASP A 4 2.97 -20.02 18.54
C ASP A 4 2.48 -20.25 19.99
N ASP A 5 3.39 -20.27 20.97
CA ASP A 5 3.04 -20.31 22.40
C ASP A 5 2.97 -18.86 22.93
N PRO A 6 1.78 -18.29 23.18
CA PRO A 6 1.64 -16.93 23.69
C PRO A 6 2.37 -16.73 25.02
N ALA A 7 2.56 -17.80 25.81
CA ALA A 7 3.27 -17.75 27.08
C ALA A 7 4.80 -17.55 26.93
N ARG A 8 5.34 -17.64 25.70
CA ARG A 8 6.74 -17.37 25.36
C ARG A 8 6.95 -16.15 24.47
N GLN A 9 5.89 -15.41 24.16
CA GLN A 9 6.00 -14.21 23.35
C GLN A 9 6.77 -13.12 24.09
N VAL A 10 7.77 -12.55 23.43
CA VAL A 10 8.51 -11.39 23.90
C VAL A 10 8.08 -10.18 23.07
N LEU A 11 7.55 -9.16 23.74
CA LEU A 11 7.21 -7.89 23.11
C LEU A 11 8.38 -6.92 23.23
N ALA A 12 8.68 -6.22 22.15
CA ALA A 12 9.79 -5.28 22.07
C ALA A 12 9.35 -3.99 21.37
N ASP A 13 9.85 -2.86 21.87
CA ASP A 13 9.58 -1.54 21.37
C ASP A 13 10.38 -1.27 20.07
N PRO A 14 9.74 -1.16 18.90
CA PRO A 14 10.45 -0.94 17.65
C PRO A 14 11.00 0.49 17.52
N PHE A 15 10.55 1.43 18.35
CA PHE A 15 10.97 2.83 18.32
C PHE A 15 12.01 3.15 19.39
N ALA A 16 12.11 2.33 20.43
CA ALA A 16 13.11 2.44 21.50
C ALA A 16 14.18 1.34 21.44
N GLY A 17 14.62 0.96 20.23
CA GLY A 17 15.76 0.06 20.04
C GLY A 17 15.56 -1.38 20.51
N GLY A 18 14.31 -1.86 20.55
CA GLY A 18 13.99 -3.22 20.97
C GLY A 18 13.87 -3.42 22.48
N ARG A 19 13.68 -2.34 23.25
CA ARG A 19 13.39 -2.41 24.68
C ARG A 19 12.22 -3.36 24.95
N LEU A 20 12.37 -4.27 25.93
CA LEU A 20 11.30 -5.20 26.30
C LEU A 20 10.08 -4.46 26.83
N LEU A 21 8.90 -4.88 26.39
CA LEU A 21 7.61 -4.32 26.79
C LEU A 21 6.88 -5.30 27.69
N THR A 22 6.28 -4.79 28.76
CA THR A 22 5.20 -5.50 29.46
C THR A 22 3.91 -5.44 28.63
N GLY A 23 2.89 -6.22 28.99
CA GLY A 23 1.58 -6.14 28.34
C GLY A 23 0.98 -4.72 28.39
N ALA A 24 1.06 -4.07 29.55
CA ALA A 24 0.58 -2.70 29.73
C ALA A 24 1.38 -1.68 28.90
N ASP A 25 2.70 -1.84 28.79
CA ASP A 25 3.52 -0.97 27.93
C ASP A 25 3.13 -1.13 26.45
N ALA A 26 2.83 -2.37 26.03
CA ALA A 26 2.41 -2.66 24.66
C ALA A 26 1.01 -2.12 24.35
N GLU A 27 0.06 -2.22 25.29
CA GLU A 27 -1.27 -1.59 25.18
C GLU A 27 -1.16 -0.07 25.00
N LEU A 28 -0.33 0.57 25.82
CA LEU A 28 -0.11 2.02 25.72
C LEU A 28 0.53 2.41 24.38
N LEU A 29 1.55 1.67 23.93
CA LEU A 29 2.21 1.93 22.65
C LEU A 29 1.24 1.80 21.46
N VAL A 30 0.35 0.81 21.48
CA VAL A 30 -0.68 0.63 20.45
C VAL A 30 -1.66 1.81 20.46
N LEU A 31 -2.13 2.21 21.63
CA LEU A 31 -3.04 3.35 21.78
C LEU A 31 -2.40 4.64 21.27
N GLU A 32 -1.15 4.92 21.65
CA GLU A 32 -0.43 6.12 21.23
C GLU A 32 -0.17 6.14 19.70
N THR A 33 0.10 4.98 19.11
CA THR A 33 0.42 4.87 17.67
C THR A 33 -0.83 4.90 16.79
N THR A 34 -1.92 4.26 17.21
CA THR A 34 -3.12 4.07 16.39
C THR A 34 -4.30 4.96 16.79
N GLY A 35 -4.21 5.61 17.96
CA GLY A 35 -5.32 6.36 18.56
C GLY A 35 -6.43 5.49 19.15
N THR A 36 -6.29 4.15 19.10
CA THR A 36 -7.30 3.20 19.56
C THR A 36 -6.67 2.19 20.51
N ALA A 37 -7.30 1.97 21.67
CA ALA A 37 -6.84 0.96 22.60
C ALA A 37 -7.08 -0.44 22.02
N PRO A 38 -6.17 -1.41 22.22
CA PRO A 38 -6.38 -2.77 21.76
C PRO A 38 -7.57 -3.41 22.47
N ASP A 39 -8.38 -4.19 21.73
CA ASP A 39 -9.48 -4.94 22.30
C ASP A 39 -8.93 -6.13 23.10
N PRO A 40 -9.21 -6.24 24.41
CA PRO A 40 -8.76 -7.38 25.21
C PRO A 40 -9.28 -8.73 24.71
N ALA A 41 -10.40 -8.74 23.97
CA ALA A 41 -10.97 -9.93 23.37
C ALA A 41 -10.33 -10.31 22.03
N ASP A 42 -9.50 -9.44 21.44
CA ASP A 42 -8.79 -9.68 20.18
C ASP A 42 -7.25 -9.53 20.36
N PRO A 43 -6.54 -10.62 20.66
CA PRO A 43 -5.09 -10.61 20.82
C PRO A 43 -4.33 -10.49 19.49
N SER A 44 -5.03 -10.37 18.34
CA SER A 44 -4.39 -10.31 17.02
C SER A 44 -3.43 -9.14 16.87
N VAL A 45 -3.66 -8.04 17.62
CA VAL A 45 -2.80 -6.85 17.64
C VAL A 45 -1.35 -7.15 18.08
N TYR A 46 -1.15 -8.22 18.86
CA TYR A 46 0.18 -8.66 19.30
C TYR A 46 0.74 -9.77 18.42
N THR A 47 -0.04 -10.34 17.51
CA THR A 47 0.44 -11.42 16.65
C THR A 47 1.50 -10.87 15.68
N PRO A 48 2.68 -11.51 15.55
CA PRO A 48 3.67 -11.09 14.57
C PRO A 48 3.09 -11.07 13.16
N ALA A 49 3.26 -9.96 12.45
CA ALA A 49 2.84 -9.85 11.06
C ALA A 49 3.55 -10.91 10.20
N ARG A 50 2.82 -11.54 9.28
CA ARG A 50 3.41 -12.49 8.35
C ARG A 50 4.37 -11.77 7.40
N PRO A 51 5.37 -12.46 6.83
CA PRO A 51 6.36 -11.82 5.95
C PRO A 51 5.75 -10.98 4.82
N LEU A 52 4.67 -11.47 4.20
CA LEU A 52 3.98 -10.74 3.13
C LEU A 52 3.29 -9.47 3.63
N GLU A 53 2.73 -9.48 4.84
CA GLU A 53 2.10 -8.31 5.46
C GLU A 53 3.14 -7.23 5.76
N VAL A 54 4.34 -7.64 6.19
CA VAL A 54 5.48 -6.72 6.39
C VAL A 54 5.89 -6.09 5.05
N VAL A 55 6.01 -6.87 3.98
CA VAL A 55 6.35 -6.35 2.64
C VAL A 55 5.30 -5.36 2.14
N VAL A 56 4.00 -5.70 2.26
CA VAL A 56 2.89 -4.79 1.89
C VAL A 56 3.02 -3.48 2.67
N ARG A 57 3.27 -3.53 3.98
CA ARG A 57 3.41 -2.33 4.81
C ARG A 57 4.61 -1.49 4.40
N ILE A 58 5.76 -2.10 4.15
CA ILE A 58 6.97 -1.40 3.70
C ILE A 58 6.70 -0.69 2.36
N LEU A 59 6.14 -1.38 1.38
CA LEU A 59 5.85 -0.80 0.07
C LEU A 59 4.81 0.31 0.14
N ASN A 60 3.77 0.17 0.97
CA ASN A 60 2.80 1.23 1.23
C ASN A 60 3.46 2.47 1.85
N ASN A 61 4.37 2.29 2.80
CA ASN A 61 5.10 3.41 3.41
C ASN A 61 6.00 4.12 2.39
N VAL A 62 6.73 3.36 1.56
CA VAL A 62 7.59 3.93 0.50
C VAL A 62 6.74 4.69 -0.53
N ARG A 63 5.60 4.13 -0.94
CA ARG A 63 4.66 4.80 -1.86
C ARG A 63 4.11 6.08 -1.27
N ALA A 64 3.60 6.04 -0.04
CA ALA A 64 3.07 7.23 0.63
C ALA A 64 4.15 8.33 0.79
N TRP A 65 5.38 7.94 1.10
CA TRP A 65 6.51 8.86 1.16
C TRP A 65 6.85 9.45 -0.23
N ALA A 66 6.90 8.62 -1.27
CA ALA A 66 7.28 9.10 -2.61
C ALA A 66 6.18 9.94 -3.28
N ALA A 67 4.89 9.68 -3.00
CA ALA A 67 3.76 10.33 -3.67
C ALA A 67 3.73 11.86 -3.53
N ALA A 68 4.22 12.41 -2.41
CA ALA A 68 4.27 13.85 -2.18
C ALA A 68 5.50 14.55 -2.80
N ARG A 69 6.36 13.81 -3.53
CA ARG A 69 7.71 14.22 -3.93
C ARG A 69 7.97 13.89 -5.40
N PRO A 70 7.70 14.81 -6.35
CA PRO A 70 7.87 14.56 -7.78
C PRO A 70 9.28 14.10 -8.17
N GLU A 71 10.31 14.59 -7.48
CA GLU A 71 11.71 14.19 -7.63
C GLU A 71 11.96 12.71 -7.26
N GLN A 72 11.06 12.11 -6.48
CA GLN A 72 11.09 10.70 -6.08
C GLN A 72 10.21 9.81 -6.97
N SER A 73 9.81 10.27 -8.16
CA SER A 73 8.94 9.52 -9.06
C SER A 73 9.51 8.16 -9.49
N ALA A 74 10.83 8.00 -9.55
CA ALA A 74 11.45 6.68 -9.81
C ALA A 74 11.23 5.70 -8.65
N THR A 75 11.34 6.19 -7.40
CA THR A 75 11.07 5.41 -6.18
C THR A 75 9.58 5.06 -6.09
N ALA A 76 8.70 6.01 -6.43
CA ALA A 76 7.25 5.75 -6.50
C ALA A 76 6.94 4.66 -7.52
N LEU A 77 7.56 4.71 -8.70
CA LEU A 77 7.35 3.74 -9.78
C LEU A 77 7.77 2.35 -9.35
N TRP A 78 8.99 2.21 -8.84
CA TRP A 78 9.50 0.93 -8.35
C TRP A 78 8.63 0.32 -7.25
N ALA A 79 8.15 1.14 -6.30
CA ALA A 79 7.31 0.66 -5.22
C ALA A 79 5.91 0.22 -5.72
N LEU A 80 5.35 0.89 -6.73
CA LEU A 80 4.11 0.48 -7.38
C LEU A 80 4.27 -0.82 -8.16
N GLU A 81 5.34 -0.95 -8.95
CA GLU A 81 5.64 -2.17 -9.71
C GLU A 81 5.78 -3.38 -8.79
N LEU A 82 6.52 -3.25 -7.68
CA LEU A 82 6.61 -4.31 -6.67
C LEU A 82 5.26 -4.61 -6.01
N SER A 83 4.46 -3.58 -5.72
CA SER A 83 3.12 -3.77 -5.14
C SER A 83 2.19 -4.54 -6.08
N LEU A 84 2.29 -4.27 -7.40
CA LEU A 84 1.53 -4.97 -8.44
C LEU A 84 1.96 -6.43 -8.66
N LEU A 85 3.09 -6.87 -8.10
CA LEU A 85 3.52 -8.28 -8.12
C LEU A 85 2.96 -9.09 -6.93
N LEU A 86 2.46 -8.43 -5.88
CA LEU A 86 1.96 -9.12 -4.70
C LEU A 86 0.65 -9.87 -4.97
N PRO A 87 0.29 -10.91 -4.20
CA PRO A 87 -0.96 -11.66 -4.43
C PRO A 87 -2.23 -10.84 -4.15
N ALA A 88 -2.22 -10.03 -3.09
CA ALA A 88 -3.32 -9.15 -2.73
C ALA A 88 -3.10 -7.76 -3.33
N ARG A 89 -3.60 -7.53 -4.54
CA ARG A 89 -3.44 -6.27 -5.29
C ARG A 89 -4.76 -5.51 -5.27
N PRO A 90 -4.84 -4.40 -4.53
CA PRO A 90 -5.95 -3.48 -4.68
C PRO A 90 -6.06 -3.00 -6.15
N ALA A 91 -7.27 -3.02 -6.73
CA ALA A 91 -7.47 -2.64 -8.13
C ALA A 91 -6.97 -1.21 -8.42
N ASN A 92 -7.10 -0.30 -7.44
CA ASN A 92 -6.65 1.09 -7.56
C ASN A 92 -5.13 1.25 -7.71
N LEU A 93 -4.31 0.23 -7.42
CA LEU A 93 -2.86 0.29 -7.68
C LEU A 93 -2.55 0.47 -9.16
N ARG A 94 -3.34 -0.15 -10.05
CA ARG A 94 -3.15 0.01 -11.50
C ARG A 94 -3.43 1.43 -11.94
N TYR A 95 -4.49 2.03 -11.42
CA TYR A 95 -4.80 3.43 -11.68
C TYR A 95 -3.67 4.36 -11.23
N GLU A 96 -3.13 4.17 -10.02
CA GLU A 96 -2.00 4.96 -9.52
C GLU A 96 -0.74 4.79 -10.37
N TYR A 97 -0.42 3.55 -10.78
CA TYR A 97 0.67 3.25 -11.70
C TYR A 97 0.52 3.96 -13.04
N ALA A 98 -0.67 3.88 -13.64
CA ALA A 98 -0.98 4.52 -14.90
C ALA A 98 -0.83 6.05 -14.84
N GLN A 99 -1.33 6.66 -13.77
CA GLN A 99 -1.22 8.10 -13.54
C GLN A 99 0.24 8.54 -13.35
N LEU A 100 1.05 7.72 -12.66
CA LEU A 100 2.48 7.99 -12.50
C LEU A 100 3.22 7.92 -13.83
N LEU A 101 2.95 6.92 -14.68
CA LEU A 101 3.50 6.82 -16.03
C LEU A 101 3.17 8.06 -16.87
N VAL A 102 1.89 8.47 -16.90
CA VAL A 102 1.47 9.70 -17.59
C VAL A 102 2.20 10.93 -17.03
N GLY A 103 2.31 11.04 -15.71
CA GLY A 103 3.02 12.15 -15.04
C GLY A 103 4.51 12.22 -15.38
N ARG A 104 5.13 11.07 -15.67
CA ARG A 104 6.54 10.94 -16.08
C ARG A 104 6.77 11.12 -17.58
N GLY A 105 5.71 11.32 -18.37
CA GLY A 105 5.79 11.46 -19.82
C GLY A 105 5.70 10.15 -20.60
N GLU A 106 5.48 9.03 -19.91
CA GLU A 106 5.31 7.70 -20.51
C GLU A 106 3.85 7.52 -20.96
N PHE A 107 3.39 8.43 -21.83
CA PHE A 107 1.97 8.63 -22.11
C PHE A 107 1.26 7.41 -22.71
N MET A 108 1.91 6.66 -23.62
CA MET A 108 1.31 5.48 -24.24
C MET A 108 1.12 4.34 -23.24
N ALA A 109 2.16 4.05 -22.44
CA ALA A 109 2.10 3.02 -21.41
C ALA A 109 1.08 3.38 -20.32
N GLY A 110 1.07 4.65 -19.89
CA GLY A 110 0.07 5.14 -18.95
C GLY A 110 -1.36 5.04 -19.48
N ALA A 111 -1.58 5.33 -20.77
CA ALA A 111 -2.90 5.18 -21.38
C ALA A 111 -3.38 3.71 -21.44
N GLU A 112 -2.48 2.78 -21.74
CA GLU A 112 -2.78 1.34 -21.75
C GLU A 112 -3.21 0.84 -20.36
N GLU A 113 -2.49 1.21 -19.31
CA GLU A 113 -2.85 0.81 -17.94
C GLU A 113 -4.15 1.49 -17.46
N LEU A 114 -4.45 2.71 -17.92
CA LEU A 114 -5.75 3.34 -17.68
C LEU A 114 -6.88 2.55 -18.34
N GLU A 115 -6.71 2.07 -19.56
CA GLU A 115 -7.71 1.24 -20.26
C GLU A 115 -7.93 -0.10 -19.51
N VAL A 116 -6.86 -0.77 -19.11
CA VAL A 116 -6.94 -2.01 -18.30
C VAL A 116 -7.66 -1.75 -16.99
N TYR A 117 -7.38 -0.63 -16.31
CA TYR A 117 -8.09 -0.28 -15.08
C TYR A 117 -9.58 0.00 -15.33
N ALA A 118 -9.92 0.70 -16.41
CA ALA A 118 -11.30 0.99 -16.79
C ALA A 118 -12.11 -0.31 -16.98
N ASP A 119 -11.54 -1.30 -17.67
CA ASP A 119 -12.20 -2.60 -17.90
C ASP A 119 -12.45 -3.38 -16.60
N VAL A 120 -11.56 -3.25 -15.60
CA VAL A 120 -11.76 -3.88 -14.28
C VAL A 120 -12.89 -3.20 -13.50
N VAL A 121 -12.99 -1.87 -13.54
CA VAL A 121 -13.97 -1.13 -12.73
C VAL A 121 -15.34 -1.02 -13.39
N GLU A 122 -15.44 -1.16 -14.70
CA GLU A 122 -16.71 -1.08 -15.45
C GLU A 122 -17.79 -2.02 -14.89
N ALA A 123 -17.41 -3.21 -14.42
CA ALA A 123 -18.33 -4.17 -13.81
C ALA A 123 -19.02 -3.65 -12.52
N VAL A 124 -18.48 -2.60 -11.90
CA VAL A 124 -18.95 -2.04 -10.63
C VAL A 124 -19.36 -0.57 -10.77
N ASP A 125 -18.69 0.21 -11.63
CA ASP A 125 -18.90 1.63 -11.84
C ASP A 125 -18.56 2.01 -13.30
N GLU A 126 -19.59 2.02 -14.14
CA GLU A 126 -19.50 2.35 -15.57
C GLU A 126 -19.12 3.82 -15.80
N GLU A 127 -19.57 4.73 -14.95
CA GLU A 127 -19.24 6.17 -15.06
C GLU A 127 -17.76 6.43 -14.76
N LEU A 128 -17.20 5.74 -13.75
CA LEU A 128 -15.76 5.78 -13.51
C LEU A 128 -14.97 5.20 -14.69
N ALA A 129 -15.39 4.08 -15.27
CA ALA A 129 -14.73 3.47 -16.42
C ALA A 129 -14.65 4.45 -17.59
N GLU A 130 -15.76 5.11 -17.96
CA GLU A 130 -15.77 6.09 -19.05
C GLU A 130 -14.89 7.31 -18.78
N ARG A 131 -14.87 7.81 -17.53
CA ARG A 131 -13.95 8.90 -17.14
C ARG A 131 -12.50 8.49 -17.32
N VAL A 132 -12.12 7.28 -16.90
CA VAL A 132 -10.77 6.75 -17.03
C VAL A 132 -10.39 6.55 -18.50
N ARG A 133 -11.30 6.02 -19.34
CA ARG A 133 -11.08 5.94 -20.81
C ARG A 133 -10.86 7.33 -21.43
N GLY A 134 -11.54 8.36 -20.93
CA GLY A 134 -11.30 9.75 -21.29
C GLY A 134 -9.88 10.24 -20.96
N GLN A 135 -9.36 9.85 -19.79
CA GLN A 135 -7.98 10.15 -19.40
C GLN A 135 -6.97 9.43 -20.30
N ALA A 136 -7.21 8.16 -20.65
CA ALA A 136 -6.35 7.40 -21.57
C ALA A 136 -6.25 8.08 -22.95
N ARG A 137 -7.39 8.49 -23.52
CA ARG A 137 -7.44 9.26 -24.78
C ARG A 137 -6.66 10.57 -24.67
N SER A 138 -6.83 11.28 -23.55
CA SER A 138 -6.12 12.55 -23.29
C SER A 138 -4.61 12.35 -23.19
N ALA A 139 -4.15 11.27 -22.55
CA ALA A 139 -2.73 10.94 -22.47
C ALA A 139 -2.14 10.65 -23.87
N ARG A 140 -2.79 9.83 -24.70
CA ARG A 140 -2.36 9.55 -26.08
C ARG A 140 -2.25 10.81 -26.93
N ALA A 141 -3.18 11.75 -26.75
CA ALA A 141 -3.19 13.00 -27.49
C ALA A 141 -1.98 13.92 -27.18
N ARG A 142 -1.24 13.71 -26.08
CA ARG A 142 -0.06 14.53 -25.74
C ARG A 142 1.18 14.25 -26.61
N LEU A 143 1.15 13.19 -27.42
CA LEU A 143 2.21 12.84 -28.37
C LEU A 143 1.92 13.29 -29.81
N ASN A 144 0.72 13.82 -30.07
CA ASN A 144 0.31 14.40 -31.35
C ASN A 144 0.55 15.91 -31.35
#